data_AF-A0A3S1SFT4-F1
#
_entry.id   AF-A0A3S1SFT4-F1
#
_cell.length_a   1.000
_cell.length_b   1.000
_cell.length_c   1.000
_cell.angle_alpha   90.00
_cell.angle_beta   90.00
_cell.angle_gamma   90.00
#
_symmetry.space_group_name_H-M   'P 1'
#
loop_
_entity.id
_entity.type
_entity.pdbx_description
1 polymer ?
#
loop_
_entity_poly.entity_id
_entity_poly.type
_entity_poly.pdbx_seq_one_letter_code
_entity_poly.pdbx_strand_id
1 'polypeptide(L)'
;MNLNNSNRRYRNRLLVGTAMVGATLLGFGQSAEAACTLTVSPNYVCSGANTTGQIVPSGIGLPLDLGDFIALALAPANPSVTTDPGFSVTTSDPFALGILGSGAVSYTDANSSALSSTTGIGLGVVSLVPQVAPPYYGPNPGGSVTIDTGGAITGALIGVAAINTGDGATTVNATGDIQSTDASGYGVVVYSQGSAATVTAGNVSGAAVGIYAINQGLTADLSVTATGDVTASSSGYGIYAINGGQQLDVVNTVLNGTPTFSGPIAHVGKDLTVIAEGTVSGGTGIVAQNLGTGATSVTAKAAVTGISDTGIYAFNAATAMGGLTVDAMAVNGATYGVYAENRGSGVTSVTAKGDVAGTGYTGIVAVNGTITLNPDGTIASVAANANATDLTVDAAAASGSDYGIYTYNAGTGDTQVTAKGAVTGTTGPGIYARTSGKNLTIDAKAVSGANTGLVAFNFGTGATKVTAKGTVTGASGAGILARTGTTTTGGVIVDAAGAGGGLTGIQVENNGAGATTITATGTVEGGDAAIKAVSSAGQAISITTSGLVRNSSEIASLVAVETSGGPGN
;
A
#
# COMPACT_ATOMS: atom_id res chain seq x y z
N MET A 1 -76.95 15.49 6.20
CA MET A 1 -78.35 15.90 6.00
C MET A 1 -78.34 17.34 5.51
N ASN A 2 -78.85 17.58 4.30
CA ASN A 2 -79.12 18.85 3.55
C ASN A 2 -77.98 19.88 3.37
N LEU A 3 -77.36 20.03 2.19
CA LEU A 3 -77.83 20.58 0.89
C LEU A 3 -78.27 22.06 0.94
N ASN A 4 -77.42 22.91 0.36
CA ASN A 4 -77.59 24.33 0.00
C ASN A 4 -76.82 24.51 -1.33
N ASN A 5 -77.17 25.32 -2.32
CA ASN A 5 -78.41 25.92 -2.75
C ASN A 5 -78.16 26.49 -4.17
N SER A 6 -79.18 26.43 -5.01
CA SER A 6 -79.53 27.42 -6.04
C SER A 6 -78.64 27.67 -7.29
N ASN A 7 -79.22 27.24 -8.41
CA ASN A 7 -79.15 27.77 -9.78
C ASN A 7 -79.24 29.30 -9.89
N ARG A 8 -78.55 29.90 -10.88
CA ARG A 8 -79.19 30.78 -11.90
C ARG A 8 -78.24 31.13 -13.04
N ARG A 9 -78.74 30.93 -14.26
CA ARG A 9 -78.19 31.37 -15.56
C ARG A 9 -78.46 32.86 -15.77
N TYR A 10 -77.51 33.61 -16.33
CA TYR A 10 -77.78 34.69 -17.27
C TYR A 10 -76.61 34.85 -18.27
N ARG A 11 -76.98 34.91 -19.55
CA ARG A 11 -76.10 35.13 -20.70
C ARG A 11 -75.66 36.60 -20.74
N ASN A 12 -74.38 36.86 -20.98
CA ASN A 12 -73.92 38.10 -21.60
C ASN A 12 -72.94 37.78 -22.73
N ARG A 13 -73.27 38.27 -23.93
CA ARG A 13 -72.38 38.35 -25.09
C ARG A 13 -71.55 39.61 -24.93
N LEU A 14 -70.23 39.50 -25.05
CA LEU A 14 -69.39 40.62 -25.47
C LEU A 14 -68.24 40.09 -26.33
N LEU A 15 -68.19 40.56 -27.58
CA LEU A 15 -67.07 40.43 -28.50
C LEU A 15 -65.89 41.28 -27.99
N VAL A 16 -64.74 40.65 -27.81
CA VAL A 16 -63.39 41.23 -27.99
C VAL A 16 -62.58 40.05 -28.53
N GLY A 17 -62.15 40.04 -29.79
CA GLY A 17 -61.13 40.92 -30.34
C GLY A 17 -59.88 40.06 -30.54
N THR A 18 -59.72 39.58 -31.76
CA THR A 18 -58.64 38.71 -32.27
C THR A 18 -57.24 39.14 -31.81
N ALA A 19 -56.52 38.22 -31.15
CA ALA A 19 -55.07 38.24 -31.05
C ALA A 19 -54.51 36.94 -31.63
N MET A 20 -53.43 37.08 -32.38
CA MET A 20 -52.90 36.14 -33.35
C MET A 20 -52.64 34.72 -32.84
N VAL A 21 -53.10 33.75 -33.62
CA VAL A 21 -52.53 32.41 -33.71
C VAL A 21 -51.15 32.54 -34.33
N GLY A 22 -50.12 32.68 -33.48
CA GLY A 22 -48.76 32.32 -33.82
C GLY A 22 -48.55 30.89 -33.34
N ALA A 23 -48.71 29.94 -34.26
CA ALA A 23 -48.38 28.55 -34.01
C ALA A 23 -46.88 28.44 -33.70
N THR A 24 -46.51 28.42 -32.42
CA THR A 24 -45.33 27.70 -31.99
C THR A 24 -45.59 26.25 -32.37
N LEU A 25 -44.98 25.82 -33.48
CA LEU A 25 -44.77 24.41 -33.75
C LEU A 25 -44.07 23.85 -32.51
N LEU A 26 -44.85 23.20 -31.65
CA LEU A 26 -44.36 22.09 -30.86
C LEU A 26 -43.89 21.05 -31.87
N GLY A 27 -42.66 21.22 -32.33
CA GLY A 27 -41.83 20.08 -32.63
C GLY A 27 -41.75 19.32 -31.32
N PHE A 28 -42.69 18.39 -31.14
CA PHE A 28 -42.43 17.19 -30.37
C PHE A 28 -41.24 16.52 -31.06
N GLY A 29 -40.03 17.00 -30.76
CA GLY A 29 -38.89 16.12 -30.72
C GLY A 29 -39.35 15.02 -29.78
N GLN A 30 -39.54 13.82 -30.32
CA GLN A 30 -39.68 12.63 -29.50
C GLN A 30 -38.60 12.76 -28.44
N SER A 31 -39.00 12.86 -27.17
CA SER A 31 -38.05 12.75 -26.07
C SER A 31 -37.35 11.42 -26.32
N ALA A 32 -36.10 11.45 -26.78
CA ALA A 32 -35.29 10.25 -26.81
C ALA A 32 -35.32 9.75 -25.37
N GLU A 33 -35.97 8.61 -25.14
CA GLU A 33 -36.11 8.04 -23.81
C GLU A 33 -34.68 7.89 -23.27
N ALA A 34 -34.39 8.59 -22.17
CA ALA A 34 -33.09 8.51 -21.52
C ALA A 34 -32.89 7.04 -21.14
N ALA A 35 -31.89 6.41 -21.74
CA ALA A 35 -31.58 5.00 -21.57
C ALA A 35 -30.24 4.68 -22.24
N CYS A 36 -29.66 3.56 -21.85
CA CYS A 36 -28.62 2.89 -22.62
C CYS A 36 -29.25 2.09 -23.76
N THR A 37 -29.09 2.55 -25.00
CA THR A 37 -29.71 1.94 -26.17
C THR A 37 -28.68 1.27 -27.09
N LEU A 38 -29.07 0.14 -27.68
CA LEU A 38 -28.24 -0.57 -28.65
C LEU A 38 -28.20 0.21 -29.97
N THR A 39 -27.01 0.57 -30.45
CA THR A 39 -26.84 1.26 -31.75
C THR A 39 -26.57 0.24 -32.86
N VAL A 40 -25.46 -0.47 -32.74
CA VAL A 40 -25.07 -1.62 -33.58
C VAL A 40 -24.43 -2.63 -32.66
N SER A 41 -24.82 -3.91 -32.71
CA SER A 41 -24.21 -4.91 -31.82
C SER A 41 -22.69 -4.97 -32.01
N PRO A 42 -21.88 -4.90 -30.94
CA PRO A 42 -22.24 -4.93 -29.50
C PRO A 42 -22.22 -3.56 -28.79
N ASN A 43 -22.32 -2.45 -29.52
CA ASN A 43 -22.17 -1.08 -29.05
C ASN A 43 -23.48 -0.45 -28.54
N TYR A 44 -23.40 0.17 -27.36
CA TYR A 44 -24.48 0.90 -26.71
C TYR A 44 -24.10 2.36 -26.51
N VAL A 45 -25.09 3.24 -26.63
CA VAL A 45 -24.96 4.66 -26.30
C VAL A 45 -25.96 4.99 -25.20
N CYS A 46 -25.45 5.52 -24.09
CA CYS A 46 -26.25 5.98 -22.97
C CYS A 46 -26.41 7.50 -23.03
N SER A 47 -27.65 7.98 -22.91
CA SER A 47 -27.96 9.41 -23.02
C SER A 47 -29.02 9.84 -22.00
N GLY A 48 -29.07 11.14 -21.75
CA GLY A 48 -30.07 11.78 -20.89
C GLY A 48 -29.91 11.50 -19.39
N ALA A 49 -30.72 12.20 -18.59
CA ALA A 49 -30.74 12.03 -17.14
C ALA A 49 -31.72 10.91 -16.75
N ASN A 50 -31.22 9.90 -16.03
CA ASN A 50 -31.95 8.70 -15.66
C ASN A 50 -32.18 8.64 -14.15
N THR A 51 -33.40 8.29 -13.75
CA THR A 51 -33.76 8.03 -12.34
C THR A 51 -33.85 6.54 -12.01
N THR A 52 -33.59 5.68 -13.00
CA THR A 52 -33.65 4.23 -12.91
C THR A 52 -32.30 3.67 -13.33
N GLY A 53 -31.86 2.62 -12.64
CA GLY A 53 -30.62 1.92 -12.90
C GLY A 53 -30.57 1.38 -14.32
N GLN A 54 -29.40 1.47 -14.94
CA GLN A 54 -29.18 1.01 -16.30
C GLN A 54 -28.43 -0.32 -16.26
N ILE A 55 -28.92 -1.31 -17.00
CA ILE A 55 -28.20 -2.57 -17.24
C ILE A 55 -28.00 -2.80 -18.72
N VAL A 56 -26.77 -3.13 -19.07
CA VAL A 56 -26.34 -3.47 -20.41
C VAL A 56 -25.77 -4.89 -20.42
N PRO A 57 -26.29 -5.80 -21.26
CA PRO A 57 -27.45 -5.66 -22.15
C PRO A 57 -28.81 -5.55 -21.43
N SER A 58 -29.79 -4.89 -22.07
CA SER A 58 -31.15 -4.61 -21.55
C SER A 58 -32.08 -5.84 -21.38
N GLY A 59 -31.55 -7.05 -21.53
CA GLY A 59 -32.27 -8.32 -21.34
C GLY A 59 -32.01 -9.00 -20.00
N ILE A 60 -31.15 -8.42 -19.17
CA ILE A 60 -30.82 -8.91 -17.83
C ILE A 60 -31.66 -8.12 -16.83
N GLY A 61 -32.49 -8.82 -16.04
CA GLY A 61 -33.38 -8.21 -15.06
C GLY A 61 -32.66 -7.88 -13.75
N LEU A 62 -33.24 -6.95 -12.97
CA LEU A 62 -32.87 -6.73 -11.57
C LEU A 62 -33.95 -7.27 -10.62
N PRO A 63 -33.58 -7.88 -9.47
CA PRO A 63 -32.21 -8.15 -9.02
C PRO A 63 -31.53 -9.25 -9.86
N LEU A 64 -30.22 -9.11 -10.08
CA LEU A 64 -29.43 -10.18 -10.70
C LEU A 64 -29.58 -11.44 -9.87
N ASP A 65 -30.00 -12.55 -10.50
CA ASP A 65 -30.02 -13.85 -9.84
C ASP A 65 -28.93 -14.78 -10.41
N LEU A 66 -28.78 -15.95 -9.78
CA LEU A 66 -27.80 -16.94 -10.25
C LEU A 66 -28.12 -17.44 -11.67
N GLY A 67 -29.40 -17.40 -12.08
CA GLY A 67 -29.87 -17.76 -13.41
C GLY A 67 -29.43 -16.77 -14.49
N ASP A 68 -29.39 -15.47 -14.19
CA ASP A 68 -28.85 -14.44 -15.10
C ASP A 68 -27.36 -14.64 -15.37
N PHE A 69 -26.58 -14.97 -14.33
CA PHE A 69 -25.16 -15.34 -14.49
C PHE A 69 -24.97 -16.58 -15.37
N ILE A 70 -25.86 -17.57 -15.24
CA ILE A 70 -25.88 -18.75 -16.11
C ILE A 70 -26.27 -18.36 -17.54
N ALA A 71 -27.21 -17.42 -17.73
CA ALA A 71 -27.59 -16.95 -19.06
C ALA A 71 -26.45 -16.23 -19.78
N LEU A 72 -25.68 -15.37 -19.09
CA LEU A 72 -24.46 -14.76 -19.63
C LEU A 72 -23.37 -15.78 -19.98
N ALA A 73 -23.28 -16.86 -19.21
CA ALA A 73 -22.37 -17.97 -19.50
C ALA A 73 -22.77 -18.74 -20.78
N LEU A 74 -24.07 -18.77 -21.12
CA LEU A 74 -24.61 -19.53 -22.25
C LEU A 74 -24.76 -18.70 -23.54
N ALA A 75 -24.80 -17.36 -23.45
CA ALA A 75 -24.94 -16.45 -24.59
C ALA A 75 -23.91 -15.29 -24.51
N PRO A 76 -22.71 -15.46 -25.12
CA PRO A 76 -21.64 -14.49 -24.94
C PRO A 76 -21.95 -13.08 -25.44
N ALA A 77 -21.77 -12.09 -24.57
CA ALA A 77 -21.96 -10.67 -24.86
C ALA A 77 -20.66 -9.90 -24.61
N ASN A 78 -20.35 -8.96 -25.50
CA ASN A 78 -19.17 -8.08 -25.45
C ASN A 78 -19.57 -6.59 -25.46
N PRO A 79 -20.44 -6.14 -24.55
CA PRO A 79 -21.00 -4.80 -24.63
C PRO A 79 -19.91 -3.71 -24.52
N SER A 80 -19.98 -2.75 -25.45
CA SER A 80 -19.17 -1.54 -25.44
C SER A 80 -20.08 -0.35 -25.24
N VAL A 81 -19.96 0.34 -24.11
CA VAL A 81 -20.81 1.47 -23.74
C VAL A 81 -20.08 2.79 -23.92
N THR A 82 -20.73 3.73 -24.61
CA THR A 82 -20.31 5.13 -24.69
C THR A 82 -21.40 6.06 -24.19
N THR A 83 -21.05 7.28 -23.82
CA THR A 83 -22.00 8.27 -23.28
C THR A 83 -22.18 9.43 -24.24
N ASP A 84 -23.40 9.97 -24.31
CA ASP A 84 -23.71 11.26 -24.91
C ASP A 84 -23.71 12.38 -23.86
N PRO A 85 -23.52 13.65 -24.27
CA PRO A 85 -23.62 14.78 -23.37
C PRO A 85 -24.93 14.80 -22.57
N GLY A 86 -24.82 15.05 -21.26
CA GLY A 86 -25.96 15.09 -20.35
C GLY A 86 -26.43 13.72 -19.85
N PHE A 87 -25.70 12.64 -20.14
CA PHE A 87 -25.93 11.36 -19.49
C PHE A 87 -25.63 11.43 -17.99
N SER A 88 -26.58 10.96 -17.18
CA SER A 88 -26.38 10.74 -15.74
C SER A 88 -27.35 9.69 -15.23
N VAL A 89 -27.01 9.03 -14.13
CA VAL A 89 -27.93 8.14 -13.41
C VAL A 89 -27.92 8.48 -11.94
N THR A 90 -29.10 8.72 -11.36
CA THR A 90 -29.30 8.81 -9.91
C THR A 90 -30.47 7.92 -9.53
N THR A 91 -30.19 6.81 -8.85
CA THR A 91 -31.19 5.77 -8.59
C THR A 91 -31.07 5.19 -7.19
N SER A 92 -32.15 4.54 -6.74
CA SER A 92 -32.16 3.64 -5.59
C SER A 92 -32.05 2.16 -5.99
N ASP A 93 -31.84 1.87 -7.28
CA ASP A 93 -31.66 0.51 -7.78
C ASP A 93 -30.25 -0.01 -7.43
N PRO A 94 -30.06 -1.35 -7.37
CA PRO A 94 -28.78 -1.97 -7.03
C PRO A 94 -27.59 -1.55 -7.91
N PHE A 95 -27.83 -0.98 -9.09
CA PHE A 95 -26.80 -0.43 -9.97
C PHE A 95 -27.24 0.92 -10.52
N ALA A 96 -26.35 1.91 -10.55
CA ALA A 96 -26.55 3.08 -11.41
C ALA A 96 -26.29 2.69 -12.87
N LEU A 97 -25.14 2.06 -13.14
CA LEU A 97 -24.85 1.42 -14.42
C LEU A 97 -24.14 0.08 -14.21
N GLY A 98 -24.79 -1.01 -14.64
CA GLY A 98 -24.22 -2.35 -14.70
C GLY A 98 -23.98 -2.78 -16.15
N ILE A 99 -22.76 -3.18 -16.48
CA ILE A 99 -22.37 -3.66 -17.81
C ILE A 99 -21.81 -5.07 -17.62
N LEU A 100 -22.53 -6.06 -18.15
CA LEU A 100 -22.21 -7.46 -17.95
C LEU A 100 -21.99 -8.16 -19.30
N GLY A 101 -20.91 -8.91 -19.41
CA GLY A 101 -20.59 -9.71 -20.59
C GLY A 101 -19.73 -10.91 -20.23
N SER A 102 -19.35 -11.71 -21.23
CA SER A 102 -18.45 -12.86 -21.07
C SER A 102 -17.25 -12.83 -22.02
N GLY A 103 -17.01 -11.68 -22.67
CA GLY A 103 -15.78 -11.39 -23.39
C GLY A 103 -15.33 -9.94 -23.17
N ALA A 104 -14.99 -9.20 -24.21
CA ALA A 104 -14.51 -7.82 -24.03
C ALA A 104 -15.65 -6.87 -23.64
N VAL A 105 -15.57 -6.28 -22.44
CA VAL A 105 -16.57 -5.38 -21.88
C VAL A 105 -15.93 -4.01 -21.65
N SER A 106 -16.59 -2.94 -22.07
CA SER A 106 -16.05 -1.59 -21.88
C SER A 106 -17.08 -0.51 -21.56
N TYR A 107 -16.62 0.47 -20.80
CA TYR A 107 -17.29 1.75 -20.54
C TYR A 107 -16.33 2.89 -20.87
N THR A 108 -16.71 3.74 -21.82
CA THR A 108 -15.95 4.92 -22.21
C THR A 108 -16.83 6.15 -22.15
N ASP A 109 -16.52 7.03 -21.21
CA ASP A 109 -17.27 8.23 -20.92
C ASP A 109 -16.42 9.48 -21.15
N ALA A 110 -16.63 10.10 -22.30
CA ALA A 110 -15.97 11.35 -22.68
C ALA A 110 -16.63 12.60 -22.06
N ASN A 111 -17.73 12.44 -21.31
CA ASN A 111 -18.58 13.53 -20.87
C ASN A 111 -18.61 13.72 -19.34
N SER A 112 -17.79 12.96 -18.60
CA SER A 112 -17.76 12.97 -17.12
C SER A 112 -19.15 12.78 -16.51
N SER A 113 -19.86 11.77 -16.99
CA SER A 113 -21.23 11.43 -16.61
C SER A 113 -21.30 11.03 -15.13
N ALA A 114 -22.24 11.61 -14.39
CA ALA A 114 -22.41 11.28 -12.97
C ALA A 114 -23.26 10.01 -12.79
N LEU A 115 -22.78 9.07 -11.98
CA LEU A 115 -23.44 7.79 -11.71
C LEU A 115 -23.61 7.60 -10.20
N SER A 116 -24.84 7.44 -9.73
CA SER A 116 -25.16 7.33 -8.31
C SER A 116 -26.22 6.27 -8.03
N SER A 117 -25.86 5.27 -7.23
CA SER A 117 -26.80 4.31 -6.62
C SER A 117 -26.77 4.44 -5.10
N THR A 118 -27.94 4.62 -4.48
CA THR A 118 -28.06 4.73 -3.01
C THR A 118 -28.19 3.39 -2.29
N THR A 119 -28.21 2.26 -3.01
CA THR A 119 -28.41 0.93 -2.42
C THR A 119 -27.36 -0.10 -2.83
N GLY A 120 -26.64 0.11 -3.94
CA GLY A 120 -25.70 -0.86 -4.46
C GLY A 120 -24.47 -0.22 -5.09
N ILE A 121 -24.19 -0.56 -6.35
CA ILE A 121 -22.95 -0.22 -7.06
C ILE A 121 -23.18 1.00 -7.95
N GLY A 122 -22.24 1.97 -7.93
CA GLY A 122 -22.29 3.13 -8.83
C GLY A 122 -22.08 2.70 -10.29
N LEU A 123 -20.91 2.14 -10.58
CA LEU A 123 -20.55 1.57 -11.88
C LEU A 123 -19.98 0.15 -11.71
N GLY A 124 -20.66 -0.85 -12.29
CA GLY A 124 -20.18 -2.22 -12.32
C GLY A 124 -19.89 -2.67 -13.75
N VAL A 125 -18.64 -2.99 -14.07
CA VAL A 125 -18.21 -3.51 -15.38
C VAL A 125 -17.60 -4.88 -15.20
N VAL A 126 -18.27 -5.89 -15.75
CA VAL A 126 -18.06 -7.28 -15.38
C VAL A 126 -17.95 -8.17 -16.62
N SER A 127 -16.76 -8.74 -16.82
CA SER A 127 -16.46 -9.78 -17.82
C SER A 127 -16.37 -11.13 -17.11
N LEU A 128 -17.36 -11.98 -17.37
CA LEU A 128 -17.56 -13.28 -16.74
C LEU A 128 -17.34 -14.40 -17.76
N VAL A 129 -16.10 -14.78 -17.95
CA VAL A 129 -15.76 -16.00 -18.68
C VAL A 129 -16.02 -17.20 -17.76
N PRO A 130 -16.92 -18.13 -18.13
CA PRO A 130 -17.27 -19.28 -17.30
C PRO A 130 -16.07 -20.18 -17.06
N GLN A 131 -15.88 -20.57 -15.80
CA GLN A 131 -14.75 -21.37 -15.40
C GLN A 131 -15.13 -22.86 -15.39
N VAL A 132 -14.36 -23.72 -16.08
CA VAL A 132 -14.76 -25.12 -16.32
C VAL A 132 -14.37 -26.13 -15.23
N ALA A 133 -13.40 -25.85 -14.34
CA ALA A 133 -13.13 -26.69 -13.16
C ALA A 133 -12.19 -26.03 -12.11
N PRO A 134 -12.41 -26.24 -10.78
CA PRO A 134 -11.47 -25.83 -9.74
C PRO A 134 -10.19 -26.71 -9.71
N PRO A 135 -9.02 -26.19 -9.26
CA PRO A 135 -8.79 -24.79 -8.95
C PRO A 135 -8.70 -23.96 -10.23
N TYR A 136 -9.42 -22.83 -10.24
CA TYR A 136 -9.63 -22.01 -11.43
C TYR A 136 -8.43 -21.08 -11.71
N TYR A 137 -7.24 -21.67 -11.77
CA TYR A 137 -6.00 -20.96 -12.10
C TYR A 137 -5.58 -21.34 -13.52
N GLY A 138 -5.58 -20.36 -14.42
CA GLY A 138 -5.13 -20.54 -15.79
C GLY A 138 -5.84 -19.58 -16.74
N PRO A 139 -5.28 -19.37 -17.96
CA PRO A 139 -5.93 -18.54 -18.97
C PRO A 139 -7.28 -19.17 -19.32
N ASN A 140 -8.36 -18.44 -19.04
CA ASN A 140 -9.68 -18.73 -19.57
C ASN A 140 -9.89 -17.86 -20.81
N PRO A 141 -9.78 -18.42 -22.03
CA PRO A 141 -9.67 -17.62 -23.25
C PRO A 141 -10.84 -16.65 -23.46
N GLY A 142 -10.51 -15.38 -23.64
CA GLY A 142 -11.48 -14.30 -23.79
C GLY A 142 -11.64 -13.49 -22.50
N GLY A 143 -12.38 -12.39 -22.58
CA GLY A 143 -12.70 -11.57 -21.41
C GLY A 143 -11.69 -10.44 -21.15
N SER A 144 -12.14 -9.19 -21.25
CA SER A 144 -11.35 -8.03 -20.82
C SER A 144 -12.30 -6.97 -20.27
N VAL A 145 -11.78 -6.12 -19.39
CA VAL A 145 -12.54 -4.99 -18.83
C VAL A 145 -11.78 -3.70 -19.10
N THR A 146 -12.46 -2.72 -19.67
CA THR A 146 -11.93 -1.36 -19.84
C THR A 146 -12.94 -0.34 -19.29
N ILE A 147 -12.50 0.49 -18.35
CA ILE A 147 -13.25 1.63 -17.83
C ILE A 147 -12.44 2.89 -18.10
N ASP A 148 -13.04 3.88 -18.74
CA ASP A 148 -12.47 5.22 -18.93
C ASP A 148 -13.55 6.27 -18.66
N THR A 149 -13.38 7.05 -17.59
CA THR A 149 -14.34 8.07 -17.18
C THR A 149 -13.69 9.12 -16.28
N GLY A 150 -14.12 10.38 -16.45
CA GLY A 150 -13.86 11.48 -15.53
C GLY A 150 -15.08 11.84 -14.67
N GLY A 151 -16.12 11.02 -14.67
CA GLY A 151 -17.38 11.27 -13.99
C GLY A 151 -17.31 10.98 -12.48
N ALA A 152 -18.14 11.67 -11.71
CA ALA A 152 -18.31 11.35 -10.30
C ALA A 152 -19.16 10.09 -10.13
N ILE A 153 -18.67 9.12 -9.36
CA ILE A 153 -19.30 7.82 -9.18
C ILE A 153 -19.54 7.56 -7.69
N THR A 154 -20.80 7.29 -7.34
CA THR A 154 -21.21 6.97 -5.98
C THR A 154 -22.00 5.67 -5.95
N GLY A 155 -21.56 4.72 -5.15
CA GLY A 155 -22.38 3.57 -4.76
C GLY A 155 -22.62 3.58 -3.26
N ALA A 156 -23.65 2.89 -2.79
CA ALA A 156 -23.73 2.59 -1.37
C ALA A 156 -22.64 1.58 -0.99
N LEU A 157 -22.59 0.46 -1.71
CA LEU A 157 -21.71 -0.65 -1.39
C LEU A 157 -20.35 -0.54 -2.10
N ILE A 158 -20.36 -0.27 -3.42
CA ILE A 158 -19.15 -0.13 -4.22
C ILE A 158 -19.27 1.07 -5.15
N GLY A 159 -18.30 1.98 -5.16
CA GLY A 159 -18.26 3.05 -6.15
C GLY A 159 -18.07 2.50 -7.56
N VAL A 160 -16.89 1.93 -7.82
CA VAL A 160 -16.55 1.28 -9.10
C VAL A 160 -16.15 -0.18 -8.89
N ALA A 161 -16.77 -1.10 -9.62
CA ALA A 161 -16.38 -2.51 -9.67
C ALA A 161 -15.93 -2.88 -11.10
N ALA A 162 -14.69 -3.32 -11.25
CA ALA A 162 -14.12 -3.84 -12.50
C ALA A 162 -13.68 -5.30 -12.29
N ILE A 163 -14.44 -6.24 -12.84
CA ILE A 163 -14.24 -7.67 -12.58
C ILE A 163 -14.02 -8.38 -13.91
N ASN A 164 -12.84 -8.97 -14.10
CA ASN A 164 -12.53 -9.81 -15.24
C ASN A 164 -12.12 -11.21 -14.79
N THR A 165 -12.93 -12.22 -15.09
CA THR A 165 -12.59 -13.62 -14.89
C THR A 165 -11.93 -14.25 -16.12
N GLY A 166 -11.68 -13.46 -17.17
CA GLY A 166 -11.01 -13.87 -18.40
C GLY A 166 -9.50 -13.65 -18.41
N ASP A 167 -8.89 -13.90 -19.58
CA ASP A 167 -7.45 -13.79 -19.82
C ASP A 167 -6.98 -12.51 -20.53
N GLY A 168 -7.90 -11.60 -20.85
CA GLY A 168 -7.58 -10.25 -21.31
C GLY A 168 -7.24 -9.28 -20.17
N ALA A 169 -6.74 -8.11 -20.53
CA ALA A 169 -6.35 -7.09 -19.55
C ALA A 169 -7.56 -6.48 -18.84
N THR A 170 -7.32 -5.97 -17.63
CA THR A 170 -8.27 -5.16 -16.87
C THR A 170 -7.69 -3.76 -16.74
N THR A 171 -8.32 -2.77 -17.37
CA THR A 171 -7.88 -1.38 -17.33
C THR A 171 -8.97 -0.50 -16.75
N VAL A 172 -8.65 0.24 -15.69
CA VAL A 172 -9.53 1.22 -15.07
C VAL A 172 -8.84 2.57 -15.09
N ASN A 173 -9.46 3.55 -15.74
CA ASN A 173 -9.10 4.95 -15.71
C ASN A 173 -10.31 5.76 -15.25
N ALA A 174 -10.49 5.88 -13.93
CA ALA A 174 -11.63 6.54 -13.31
C ALA A 174 -11.15 7.76 -12.51
N THR A 175 -11.01 8.89 -13.20
CA THR A 175 -10.31 10.08 -12.68
C THR A 175 -11.23 11.05 -11.91
N GLY A 176 -12.54 10.86 -11.98
CA GLY A 176 -13.49 11.61 -11.16
C GLY A 176 -13.52 11.16 -9.70
N ASP A 177 -14.33 11.82 -8.89
CA ASP A 177 -14.51 11.47 -7.47
C ASP A 177 -15.30 10.15 -7.35
N ILE A 178 -14.75 9.19 -6.62
CA ILE A 178 -15.35 7.86 -6.39
C ILE A 178 -15.64 7.68 -4.91
N GLN A 179 -16.87 7.29 -4.58
CA GLN A 179 -17.29 7.13 -3.19
C GLN A 179 -18.16 5.89 -2.98
N SER A 180 -17.93 5.17 -1.87
CA SER A 180 -18.95 4.33 -1.24
C SER A 180 -19.56 5.05 -0.03
N THR A 181 -20.88 5.00 0.15
CA THR A 181 -21.54 5.62 1.31
C THR A 181 -21.77 4.69 2.50
N ASP A 182 -21.65 3.37 2.31
CA ASP A 182 -21.80 2.38 3.39
C ASP A 182 -20.57 2.33 4.31
N ALA A 183 -20.79 2.02 5.59
CA ALA A 183 -19.72 1.89 6.59
C ALA A 183 -18.77 0.70 6.35
N SER A 184 -19.19 -0.26 5.53
CA SER A 184 -18.38 -1.38 5.04
C SER A 184 -18.13 -1.30 3.53
N GLY A 185 -18.38 -0.14 2.91
CA GLY A 185 -18.30 0.05 1.48
C GLY A 185 -16.87 0.14 0.93
N TYR A 186 -16.75 -0.10 -0.37
CA TYR A 186 -15.50 -0.08 -1.13
C TYR A 186 -15.53 1.04 -2.17
N GLY A 187 -14.49 1.87 -2.25
CA GLY A 187 -14.42 2.91 -3.28
C GLY A 187 -14.28 2.30 -4.67
N VAL A 188 -13.16 1.60 -4.88
CA VAL A 188 -12.84 0.90 -6.13
C VAL A 188 -12.52 -0.56 -5.83
N VAL A 189 -13.12 -1.49 -6.57
CA VAL A 189 -12.81 -2.92 -6.54
C VAL A 189 -12.38 -3.38 -7.93
N VAL A 190 -11.18 -3.93 -8.03
CA VAL A 190 -10.62 -4.48 -9.27
C VAL A 190 -10.20 -5.93 -9.05
N TYR A 191 -10.68 -6.81 -9.92
CA TYR A 191 -10.28 -8.20 -9.98
C TYR A 191 -9.93 -8.60 -11.41
N SER A 192 -8.74 -9.14 -11.62
CA SER A 192 -8.29 -9.67 -12.92
C SER A 192 -7.76 -11.08 -12.72
N GLN A 193 -8.20 -12.04 -13.54
CA GLN A 193 -7.78 -13.44 -13.39
C GLN A 193 -6.60 -13.84 -14.29
N GLY A 194 -6.54 -13.39 -15.55
CA GLY A 194 -5.60 -13.98 -16.51
C GLY A 194 -4.55 -13.06 -17.14
N SER A 195 -4.65 -11.73 -17.00
CA SER A 195 -3.67 -10.80 -17.58
C SER A 195 -3.51 -9.52 -16.76
N ALA A 196 -2.69 -8.58 -17.25
CA ALA A 196 -2.29 -7.38 -16.54
C ALA A 196 -3.50 -6.55 -16.09
N ALA A 197 -3.40 -6.00 -14.88
CA ALA A 197 -4.40 -5.12 -14.31
C ALA A 197 -3.77 -3.74 -14.08
N THR A 198 -4.39 -2.70 -14.64
CA THR A 198 -3.98 -1.31 -14.45
C THR A 198 -5.15 -0.52 -13.89
N VAL A 199 -4.92 0.16 -12.77
CA VAL A 199 -5.92 0.98 -12.08
C VAL A 199 -5.37 2.39 -11.96
N THR A 200 -6.09 3.37 -12.48
CA THR A 200 -5.88 4.80 -12.27
C THR A 200 -7.17 5.37 -11.71
N ALA A 201 -7.10 5.92 -10.50
CA ALA A 201 -8.26 6.47 -9.82
C ALA A 201 -8.00 7.91 -9.35
N GLY A 202 -9.05 8.74 -9.35
CA GLY A 202 -9.06 10.10 -8.81
C GLY A 202 -9.06 10.13 -7.28
N ASN A 203 -9.92 10.97 -6.71
CA ASN A 203 -10.22 10.89 -5.28
C ASN A 203 -11.09 9.65 -5.01
N VAL A 204 -10.73 8.86 -4.02
CA VAL A 204 -11.45 7.63 -3.68
C VAL A 204 -11.76 7.59 -2.19
N SER A 205 -13.02 7.34 -1.85
CA SER A 205 -13.45 7.14 -0.47
C SER A 205 -14.22 5.84 -0.35
N GLY A 206 -13.74 4.95 0.52
CA GLY A 206 -14.45 3.72 0.88
C GLY A 206 -14.15 3.30 2.29
N ALA A 207 -15.20 3.09 3.10
CA ALA A 207 -15.03 2.89 4.53
C ALA A 207 -14.28 1.59 4.88
N ALA A 208 -14.54 0.48 4.17
CA ALA A 208 -13.78 -0.76 4.31
C ALA A 208 -12.47 -0.71 3.53
N VAL A 209 -12.52 -0.33 2.26
CA VAL A 209 -11.31 -0.12 1.44
C VAL A 209 -11.51 1.04 0.47
N GLY A 210 -10.53 1.93 0.37
CA GLY A 210 -10.50 2.95 -0.68
C GLY A 210 -10.33 2.30 -2.06
N ILE A 211 -9.15 1.74 -2.33
CA ILE A 211 -8.87 0.99 -3.57
C ILE A 211 -8.48 -0.45 -3.23
N TYR A 212 -9.27 -1.41 -3.71
CA TYR A 212 -8.99 -2.83 -3.58
C TYR A 212 -8.69 -3.44 -4.95
N ALA A 213 -7.47 -3.92 -5.17
CA ALA A 213 -7.04 -4.44 -6.47
C ALA A 213 -6.35 -5.79 -6.34
N ILE A 214 -6.85 -6.79 -7.05
CA ILE A 214 -6.31 -8.15 -7.07
C ILE A 214 -6.09 -8.59 -8.51
N ASN A 215 -4.89 -9.08 -8.78
CA ASN A 215 -4.55 -9.67 -10.06
C ASN A 215 -4.03 -11.08 -9.88
N GLN A 216 -4.63 -12.06 -10.55
CA GLN A 216 -4.23 -13.47 -10.52
C GLN A 216 -3.66 -13.95 -11.85
N GLY A 217 -3.40 -13.03 -12.78
CA GLY A 217 -2.82 -13.37 -14.07
C GLY A 217 -1.46 -14.06 -13.92
N LEU A 218 -1.33 -15.21 -14.57
CA LEU A 218 -0.05 -15.92 -14.61
C LEU A 218 1.00 -15.01 -15.25
N THR A 219 2.05 -14.65 -14.51
CA THR A 219 3.11 -13.72 -14.96
C THR A 219 2.64 -12.30 -15.32
N ALA A 220 1.46 -11.89 -14.85
CA ALA A 220 0.90 -10.58 -15.16
C ALA A 220 1.28 -9.51 -14.12
N ASP A 221 1.39 -8.26 -14.57
CA ASP A 221 1.65 -7.12 -13.71
C ASP A 221 0.35 -6.54 -13.12
N LEU A 222 0.43 -6.04 -11.89
CA LEU A 222 -0.60 -5.20 -11.28
C LEU A 222 -0.01 -3.80 -11.06
N SER A 223 -0.67 -2.79 -11.62
CA SER A 223 -0.35 -1.39 -11.41
C SER A 223 -1.55 -0.65 -10.83
N VAL A 224 -1.36 0.07 -9.72
CA VAL A 224 -2.37 0.91 -9.09
C VAL A 224 -1.80 2.32 -8.94
N THR A 225 -2.48 3.31 -9.50
CA THR A 225 -2.15 4.73 -9.43
C THR A 225 -3.33 5.50 -8.85
N ALA A 226 -3.18 6.02 -7.64
CA ALA A 226 -4.12 6.97 -7.05
C ALA A 226 -3.64 8.39 -7.36
N THR A 227 -4.31 9.05 -8.29
CA THR A 227 -4.01 10.44 -8.71
C THR A 227 -4.55 11.47 -7.71
N GLY A 228 -5.60 11.10 -6.96
CA GLY A 228 -6.17 11.90 -5.88
C GLY A 228 -6.00 11.26 -4.50
N ASP A 229 -6.69 11.82 -3.51
CA ASP A 229 -6.67 11.32 -2.13
C ASP A 229 -7.45 10.01 -2.01
N VAL A 230 -6.93 9.06 -1.24
CA VAL A 230 -7.59 7.77 -0.94
C VAL A 230 -7.87 7.67 0.54
N THR A 231 -9.14 7.52 0.91
CA THR A 231 -9.59 7.51 2.30
C THR A 231 -10.39 6.26 2.64
N ALA A 232 -10.11 5.70 3.81
CA ALA A 232 -10.85 4.63 4.44
C ALA A 232 -11.00 4.85 5.95
N SER A 233 -11.86 4.06 6.59
CA SER A 233 -12.07 4.14 8.04
C SER A 233 -10.85 3.63 8.82
N SER A 234 -10.85 3.83 10.13
CA SER A 234 -9.81 3.33 11.03
C SER A 234 -9.72 1.81 11.10
N SER A 235 -10.71 1.06 10.61
CA SER A 235 -10.66 -0.41 10.49
C SER A 235 -10.44 -0.89 9.05
N GLY A 236 -10.40 0.04 8.09
CA GLY A 236 -10.28 -0.26 6.67
C GLY A 236 -8.86 -0.16 6.13
N TYR A 237 -8.73 -0.26 4.82
CA TYR A 237 -7.47 -0.11 4.09
C TYR A 237 -7.56 1.07 3.12
N GLY A 238 -6.56 1.95 3.07
CA GLY A 238 -6.53 3.00 2.05
C GLY A 238 -6.40 2.40 0.66
N ILE A 239 -5.21 1.86 0.36
CA ILE A 239 -4.96 1.07 -0.86
C ILE A 239 -4.58 -0.35 -0.43
N TYR A 240 -5.23 -1.35 -1.02
CA TYR A 240 -4.89 -2.75 -0.82
C TYR A 240 -4.75 -3.44 -2.19
N ALA A 241 -3.50 -3.64 -2.60
CA ALA A 241 -3.11 -4.23 -3.87
C ALA A 241 -2.42 -5.58 -3.66
N ILE A 242 -2.88 -6.61 -4.38
CA ILE A 242 -2.36 -7.98 -4.32
C ILE A 242 -2.11 -8.49 -5.73
N ASN A 243 -0.86 -8.85 -6.05
CA ASN A 243 -0.54 -9.61 -7.26
C ASN A 243 -0.34 -11.09 -6.86
N GLY A 244 -1.33 -11.91 -7.21
CA GLY A 244 -1.58 -13.27 -6.73
C GLY A 244 -2.86 -13.37 -5.90
N GLY A 245 -2.89 -14.30 -4.94
CA GLY A 245 -3.94 -14.34 -3.91
C GLY A 245 -5.03 -15.39 -4.15
N GLN A 246 -6.12 -15.30 -3.39
CA GLN A 246 -7.26 -16.23 -3.46
C GLN A 246 -8.31 -15.76 -4.46
N GLN A 247 -9.05 -16.69 -5.05
CA GLN A 247 -10.07 -16.35 -6.04
C GLN A 247 -11.23 -15.58 -5.43
N LEU A 248 -11.66 -14.52 -6.12
CA LEU A 248 -12.83 -13.72 -5.75
C LEU A 248 -14.13 -14.48 -6.05
N ASP A 249 -15.06 -14.47 -5.10
CA ASP A 249 -16.45 -14.84 -5.31
C ASP A 249 -17.17 -13.67 -6.00
N VAL A 250 -17.25 -13.74 -7.33
CA VAL A 250 -17.82 -12.66 -8.15
C VAL A 250 -19.31 -12.46 -7.84
N VAL A 251 -20.06 -13.54 -7.64
CA VAL A 251 -21.52 -13.45 -7.43
C VAL A 251 -21.79 -12.72 -6.13
N ASN A 252 -21.14 -13.11 -5.03
CA ASN A 252 -21.31 -12.43 -3.76
C ASN A 252 -20.85 -10.96 -3.81
N THR A 253 -19.75 -10.68 -4.53
CA THR A 253 -19.23 -9.32 -4.68
C THR A 253 -20.21 -8.41 -5.43
N VAL A 254 -20.78 -8.89 -6.53
CA VAL A 254 -21.71 -8.10 -7.37
C VAL A 254 -23.07 -7.91 -6.70
N LEU A 255 -23.57 -8.92 -5.99
CA LEU A 255 -24.90 -8.87 -5.36
C LEU A 255 -24.90 -8.18 -3.99
N ASN A 256 -23.91 -8.52 -3.15
CA ASN A 256 -23.87 -8.09 -1.76
C ASN A 256 -22.80 -7.02 -1.50
N GLY A 257 -22.06 -6.60 -2.52
CA GLY A 257 -21.05 -5.55 -2.42
C GLY A 257 -19.87 -5.91 -1.51
N THR A 258 -19.73 -7.18 -1.14
CA THR A 258 -18.71 -7.66 -0.20
C THR A 258 -17.77 -8.64 -0.92
N PRO A 259 -16.52 -8.24 -1.21
CA PRO A 259 -15.48 -9.12 -1.72
C PRO A 259 -15.23 -10.28 -0.75
N THR A 260 -15.58 -11.49 -1.17
CA THR A 260 -15.27 -12.73 -0.45
C THR A 260 -14.36 -13.60 -1.29
N PHE A 261 -13.54 -14.43 -0.64
CA PHE A 261 -12.52 -15.24 -1.29
C PHE A 261 -12.69 -16.72 -1.00
N SER A 262 -12.34 -17.55 -1.97
CA SER A 262 -12.38 -19.01 -1.84
C SER A 262 -11.15 -19.67 -2.46
N GLY A 263 -10.89 -20.92 -2.05
CA GLY A 263 -9.77 -21.72 -2.55
C GLY A 263 -8.41 -21.38 -1.92
N PRO A 264 -7.33 -22.04 -2.37
CA PRO A 264 -5.98 -21.79 -1.87
C PRO A 264 -5.44 -20.43 -2.34
N ILE A 265 -4.32 -20.00 -1.75
CA ILE A 265 -3.59 -18.81 -2.22
C ILE A 265 -2.82 -19.20 -3.49
N ALA A 266 -3.02 -18.46 -4.58
CA ALA A 266 -2.22 -18.59 -5.79
C ALA A 266 -0.96 -17.71 -5.71
N HIS A 267 0.20 -18.32 -5.97
CA HIS A 267 1.49 -17.63 -6.09
C HIS A 267 1.77 -17.28 -7.56
N VAL A 268 0.94 -16.40 -8.09
CA VAL A 268 0.91 -15.96 -9.50
C VAL A 268 1.10 -14.44 -9.57
N GLY A 269 1.28 -13.91 -10.78
CA GLY A 269 1.69 -12.53 -11.00
C GLY A 269 3.19 -12.35 -11.24
N LYS A 270 3.55 -11.18 -11.76
CA LYS A 270 4.92 -10.72 -11.94
C LYS A 270 5.14 -9.46 -11.10
N ASP A 271 5.14 -8.26 -11.66
CA ASP A 271 5.47 -7.04 -10.92
C ASP A 271 4.21 -6.44 -10.27
N LEU A 272 4.37 -5.88 -9.07
CA LEU A 272 3.36 -5.08 -8.37
C LEU A 272 3.86 -3.65 -8.24
N THR A 273 3.11 -2.69 -8.77
CA THR A 273 3.41 -1.26 -8.64
C THR A 273 2.22 -0.54 -8.00
N VAL A 274 2.49 0.21 -6.94
CA VAL A 274 1.52 1.12 -6.29
C VAL A 274 2.10 2.53 -6.31
N ILE A 275 1.38 3.48 -6.89
CA ILE A 275 1.73 4.90 -6.93
C ILE A 275 0.59 5.68 -6.27
N ALA A 276 0.88 6.36 -5.16
CA ALA A 276 -0.04 7.29 -4.53
C ALA A 276 0.47 8.72 -4.75
N GLU A 277 -0.22 9.48 -5.58
CA GLU A 277 0.08 10.90 -5.82
C GLU A 277 -0.59 11.79 -4.76
N GLY A 278 -1.82 11.46 -4.37
CA GLY A 278 -2.54 12.06 -3.25
C GLY A 278 -2.25 11.38 -1.91
N THR A 279 -2.81 11.93 -0.85
CA THR A 279 -2.70 11.37 0.51
C THR A 279 -3.45 10.04 0.60
N VAL A 280 -2.96 9.13 1.42
CA VAL A 280 -3.62 7.84 1.66
C VAL A 280 -3.88 7.67 3.15
N SER A 281 -5.11 7.36 3.52
CA SER A 281 -5.50 7.10 4.91
C SER A 281 -6.43 5.89 5.03
N GLY A 282 -6.20 5.06 6.04
CA GLY A 282 -7.03 3.93 6.44
C GLY A 282 -6.52 3.35 7.75
N GLY A 283 -7.14 2.30 8.30
CA GLY A 283 -6.59 1.54 9.43
C GLY A 283 -5.15 1.10 9.14
N THR A 284 -4.96 0.51 7.96
CA THR A 284 -3.68 0.43 7.27
C THR A 284 -3.70 1.37 6.06
N GLY A 285 -2.65 2.16 5.85
CA GLY A 285 -2.60 3.13 4.75
C GLY A 285 -2.47 2.44 3.38
N ILE A 286 -1.32 1.85 3.11
CA ILE A 286 -1.03 1.11 1.86
C ILE A 286 -0.63 -0.32 2.18
N VAL A 287 -1.24 -1.28 1.50
CA VAL A 287 -0.85 -2.69 1.48
C VAL A 287 -0.50 -3.07 0.04
N ALA A 288 0.75 -3.49 -0.17
CA ALA A 288 1.26 -4.00 -1.43
C ALA A 288 1.85 -5.40 -1.23
N GLN A 289 1.13 -6.43 -1.67
CA GLN A 289 1.53 -7.82 -1.52
C GLN A 289 1.77 -8.47 -2.87
N ASN A 290 3.02 -8.80 -3.18
CA ASN A 290 3.35 -9.60 -4.35
C ASN A 290 3.62 -11.05 -3.94
N LEU A 291 2.72 -11.91 -4.38
CA LEU A 291 2.81 -13.36 -4.22
C LEU A 291 3.35 -14.03 -5.49
N GLY A 292 3.56 -13.25 -6.55
CA GLY A 292 4.08 -13.66 -7.84
C GLY A 292 5.61 -13.74 -7.89
N THR A 293 6.13 -13.60 -9.10
CA THR A 293 7.56 -13.81 -9.43
C THR A 293 8.34 -12.52 -9.65
N GLY A 294 7.68 -11.36 -9.75
CA GLY A 294 8.33 -10.09 -10.07
C GLY A 294 8.69 -9.26 -8.85
N ALA A 295 8.90 -7.96 -9.09
CA ALA A 295 9.26 -6.99 -8.06
C ALA A 295 8.03 -6.33 -7.44
N THR A 296 8.18 -5.73 -6.26
CA THR A 296 7.19 -4.81 -5.67
C THR A 296 7.77 -3.41 -5.61
N SER A 297 7.02 -2.42 -6.07
CA SER A 297 7.35 -1.00 -5.97
C SER A 297 6.17 -0.23 -5.38
N VAL A 298 6.42 0.49 -4.28
CA VAL A 298 5.47 1.43 -3.67
C VAL A 298 6.06 2.82 -3.73
N THR A 299 5.38 3.75 -4.39
CA THR A 299 5.76 5.17 -4.47
C THR A 299 4.65 6.03 -3.86
N ALA A 300 4.87 6.61 -2.70
CA ALA A 300 3.95 7.55 -2.06
C ALA A 300 4.52 8.98 -2.13
N LYS A 301 3.95 9.80 -3.03
CA LYS A 301 4.38 11.19 -3.27
C LYS A 301 3.76 12.19 -2.28
N ALA A 302 2.75 11.76 -1.52
CA ALA A 302 2.14 12.51 -0.43
C ALA A 302 2.14 11.69 0.87
N ALA A 303 1.54 12.25 1.93
CA ALA A 303 1.52 11.60 3.24
C ALA A 303 0.66 10.33 3.26
N VAL A 304 1.15 9.30 3.96
CA VAL A 304 0.42 8.05 4.20
C VAL A 304 0.15 7.87 5.68
N THR A 305 -1.10 7.56 6.05
CA THR A 305 -1.54 7.39 7.43
C THR A 305 -2.23 6.04 7.64
N GLY A 306 -1.63 5.16 8.45
CA GLY A 306 -2.28 4.00 9.07
C GLY A 306 -2.82 4.38 10.44
N ILE A 307 -4.14 4.57 10.55
CA ILE A 307 -4.82 5.12 11.73
C ILE A 307 -4.76 4.17 12.92
N SER A 308 -4.84 2.86 12.69
CA SER A 308 -4.92 1.84 13.74
C SER A 308 -3.84 0.77 13.63
N ASP A 309 -3.16 0.68 12.48
CA ASP A 309 -2.10 -0.28 12.26
C ASP A 309 -0.94 0.33 11.46
N THR A 310 -0.64 -0.18 10.26
CA THR A 310 0.58 0.12 9.53
C THR A 310 0.39 1.27 8.54
N GLY A 311 1.36 2.18 8.42
CA GLY A 311 1.36 3.20 7.37
C GLY A 311 1.49 2.58 5.99
N ILE A 312 2.63 1.93 5.72
CA ILE A 312 2.90 1.19 4.48
C ILE A 312 3.34 -0.24 4.82
N TYR A 313 2.62 -1.23 4.32
CA TYR A 313 2.99 -2.65 4.33
C TYR A 313 3.35 -3.10 2.92
N ALA A 314 4.62 -3.42 2.69
CA ALA A 314 5.13 -3.94 1.43
C ALA A 314 5.71 -5.35 1.64
N PHE A 315 5.28 -6.29 0.81
CA PHE A 315 5.61 -7.70 0.98
C PHE A 315 5.92 -8.40 -0.35
N ASN A 316 7.03 -9.12 -0.37
CA ASN A 316 7.37 -10.10 -1.41
C ASN A 316 7.36 -11.51 -0.82
N ALA A 317 6.58 -12.40 -1.42
CA ALA A 317 6.61 -13.83 -1.10
C ALA A 317 7.95 -14.48 -1.49
N ALA A 318 8.18 -15.69 -1.00
CA ALA A 318 9.37 -16.47 -1.33
C ALA A 318 9.52 -16.81 -2.82
N THR A 319 8.43 -16.74 -3.58
CA THR A 319 8.37 -16.90 -5.03
C THR A 319 8.86 -15.69 -5.82
N ALA A 320 8.94 -14.51 -5.19
CA ALA A 320 9.35 -13.28 -5.86
C ALA A 320 10.83 -13.35 -6.25
N MET A 321 11.10 -13.21 -7.54
CA MET A 321 12.45 -13.12 -8.11
C MET A 321 12.93 -11.67 -8.26
N GLY A 322 12.03 -10.70 -8.10
CA GLY A 322 12.33 -9.27 -8.11
C GLY A 322 12.54 -8.68 -6.72
N GLY A 323 13.06 -7.45 -6.68
CA GLY A 323 13.27 -6.71 -5.44
C GLY A 323 11.99 -6.12 -4.84
N LEU A 324 12.14 -5.47 -3.68
CA LEU A 324 11.09 -4.74 -2.98
C LEU A 324 11.55 -3.31 -2.75
N THR A 325 10.83 -2.33 -3.29
CA THR A 325 11.17 -0.91 -3.16
C THR A 325 10.00 -0.13 -2.57
N VAL A 326 10.28 0.70 -1.56
CA VAL A 326 9.37 1.71 -1.02
C VAL A 326 10.04 3.07 -1.16
N ASP A 327 9.39 4.01 -1.84
CA ASP A 327 9.78 5.42 -1.92
C ASP A 327 8.61 6.28 -1.42
N ALA A 328 8.72 6.83 -0.21
CA ALA A 328 7.62 7.51 0.47
C ALA A 328 8.02 8.89 0.99
N MET A 329 7.04 9.79 1.08
CA MET A 329 7.15 11.03 1.86
C MET A 329 6.95 10.74 3.36
N ALA A 330 6.16 11.55 4.07
CA ALA A 330 5.85 11.32 5.47
C ALA A 330 4.92 10.10 5.62
N VAL A 331 5.22 9.23 6.59
CA VAL A 331 4.43 8.03 6.86
C VAL A 331 4.16 7.93 8.36
N ASN A 332 2.89 7.87 8.75
CA ASN A 332 2.49 7.66 10.12
C ASN A 332 1.68 6.36 10.23
N GLY A 333 2.14 5.39 11.00
CA GLY A 333 1.36 4.23 11.37
C GLY A 333 1.21 4.16 12.88
N ALA A 334 0.01 3.80 13.34
CA ALA A 334 -0.26 3.58 14.75
C ALA A 334 0.60 2.46 15.33
N THR A 335 0.94 1.46 14.51
CA THR A 335 1.75 0.29 14.90
C THR A 335 3.14 0.36 14.26
N TYR A 336 3.20 0.23 12.93
CA TYR A 336 4.41 0.31 12.13
C TYR A 336 4.32 1.49 11.16
N GLY A 337 5.37 2.29 11.02
CA GLY A 337 5.38 3.34 9.99
C GLY A 337 5.48 2.72 8.60
N VAL A 338 6.65 2.16 8.31
CA VAL A 338 6.91 1.36 7.10
C VAL A 338 7.31 -0.06 7.51
N TYR A 339 6.63 -1.06 6.96
CA TYR A 339 6.94 -2.47 7.11
C TYR A 339 7.26 -3.08 5.73
N ALA A 340 8.53 -3.38 5.48
CA ALA A 340 9.03 -3.94 4.23
C ALA A 340 9.65 -5.32 4.48
N GLU A 341 9.01 -6.38 3.99
CA GLU A 341 9.45 -7.77 4.16
C GLU A 341 9.64 -8.46 2.80
N ASN A 342 10.89 -8.79 2.48
CA ASN A 342 11.24 -9.54 1.27
C ASN A 342 11.67 -10.97 1.63
N ARG A 343 10.76 -11.92 1.40
CA ARG A 343 11.05 -13.37 1.52
C ARG A 343 11.61 -13.97 0.24
N GLY A 344 11.53 -13.24 -0.87
CA GLY A 344 12.00 -13.65 -2.18
C GLY A 344 13.48 -13.35 -2.39
N SER A 345 13.84 -12.98 -3.61
CA SER A 345 15.20 -12.58 -3.99
C SER A 345 15.30 -11.09 -4.31
N GLY A 346 16.38 -10.67 -4.96
CA GLY A 346 16.58 -9.28 -5.35
C GLY A 346 16.98 -8.37 -4.19
N VAL A 347 16.91 -7.05 -4.42
CA VAL A 347 17.28 -6.02 -3.46
C VAL A 347 16.05 -5.53 -2.69
N THR A 348 16.23 -5.13 -1.45
CA THR A 348 15.22 -4.39 -0.68
C THR A 348 15.69 -2.97 -0.45
N SER A 349 14.86 -1.98 -0.81
CA SER A 349 15.16 -0.57 -0.64
C SER A 349 13.98 0.16 -0.03
N VAL A 350 14.22 0.88 1.07
CA VAL A 350 13.24 1.79 1.68
C VAL A 350 13.84 3.18 1.68
N THR A 351 13.20 4.10 0.96
CA THR A 351 13.52 5.52 0.93
C THR A 351 12.36 6.29 1.52
N ALA A 352 12.56 6.91 2.68
CA ALA A 352 11.60 7.79 3.33
C ALA A 352 12.14 9.23 3.29
N LYS A 353 11.54 10.07 2.44
CA LYS A 353 11.91 11.47 2.22
C LYS A 353 11.29 12.42 3.25
N GLY A 354 10.23 11.96 3.93
CA GLY A 354 9.64 12.63 5.10
C GLY A 354 9.80 11.81 6.38
N ASP A 355 9.32 12.35 7.48
CA ASP A 355 9.38 11.70 8.79
C ASP A 355 8.52 10.43 8.81
N VAL A 356 9.05 9.37 9.41
CA VAL A 356 8.33 8.10 9.59
C VAL A 356 8.08 7.83 11.07
N ALA A 357 6.81 7.58 11.43
CA ALA A 357 6.42 7.22 12.78
C ALA A 357 5.67 5.89 12.81
N GLY A 358 6.09 4.99 13.69
CA GLY A 358 5.39 3.76 14.06
C GLY A 358 5.14 3.76 15.56
N THR A 359 4.02 4.36 15.98
CA THR A 359 3.85 4.78 17.40
C THR A 359 3.73 3.62 18.39
N GLY A 360 3.30 2.45 17.91
CA GLY A 360 3.09 1.24 18.72
C GLY A 360 4.32 0.35 18.77
N TYR A 361 5.02 0.17 17.65
CA TYR A 361 6.24 -0.64 17.55
C TYR A 361 7.37 0.11 16.83
N THR A 362 7.53 -0.08 15.51
CA THR A 362 8.75 0.34 14.81
C THR A 362 8.45 1.40 13.75
N GLY A 363 9.27 2.45 13.70
CA GLY A 363 9.21 3.45 12.64
C GLY A 363 9.39 2.81 11.26
N ILE A 364 10.57 2.24 11.01
CA ILE A 364 10.89 1.55 9.75
C ILE A 364 11.38 0.14 10.02
N VAL A 365 10.68 -0.87 9.49
CA VAL A 365 11.12 -2.26 9.40
C VAL A 365 11.51 -2.56 7.95
N ALA A 366 12.74 -2.99 7.72
CA ALA A 366 13.17 -3.53 6.44
C ALA A 366 13.89 -4.87 6.65
N VAL A 367 13.39 -5.93 6.03
CA VAL A 367 13.91 -7.29 6.23
C VAL A 367 14.02 -8.06 4.93
N ASN A 368 15.19 -8.66 4.71
CA ASN A 368 15.42 -9.73 3.74
C ASN A 368 15.41 -11.05 4.51
N GLY A 369 14.25 -11.71 4.57
CA GLY A 369 14.01 -12.80 5.51
C GLY A 369 12.53 -13.01 5.78
N THR A 370 12.22 -14.01 6.59
CA THR A 370 10.86 -14.27 7.07
C THR A 370 10.76 -13.80 8.51
N ILE A 371 9.92 -12.80 8.76
CA ILE A 371 9.65 -12.30 10.11
C ILE A 371 8.68 -13.26 10.80
N THR A 372 8.97 -13.57 12.06
CA THR A 372 8.01 -14.13 13.01
C THR A 372 7.74 -13.09 14.08
N LEU A 373 6.47 -12.78 14.30
CA LEU A 373 6.02 -11.83 15.33
C LEU A 373 5.68 -12.57 16.63
N ASN A 374 5.87 -11.89 17.74
CA ASN A 374 5.32 -12.28 19.03
C ASN A 374 3.79 -12.04 19.04
N PRO A 375 3.04 -12.66 19.98
CA PRO A 375 1.60 -12.42 20.12
C PRO A 375 1.23 -10.95 20.35
N ASP A 376 2.15 -10.18 20.93
CA ASP A 376 2.00 -8.74 21.16
C ASP A 376 2.34 -7.90 19.93
N GLY A 377 2.61 -8.49 18.77
CA GLY A 377 2.91 -7.80 17.52
C GLY A 377 4.37 -7.40 17.30
N THR A 378 5.25 -7.55 18.30
CA THR A 378 6.68 -7.21 18.19
C THR A 378 7.48 -8.26 17.39
N ILE A 379 8.66 -7.90 16.86
CA ILE A 379 9.50 -8.84 16.10
C ILE A 379 10.16 -9.87 17.03
N ALA A 380 9.81 -11.15 16.88
CA ALA A 380 10.37 -12.25 17.68
C ALA A 380 11.67 -12.79 17.07
N SER A 381 11.66 -13.05 15.76
CA SER A 381 12.82 -13.57 15.03
C SER A 381 12.71 -13.31 13.53
N VAL A 382 13.84 -13.43 12.85
CA VAL A 382 13.93 -13.41 11.38
C VAL A 382 14.68 -14.66 10.93
N ALA A 383 14.03 -15.48 10.10
CA ALA A 383 14.64 -16.66 9.52
C ALA A 383 15.51 -16.31 8.30
N ALA A 384 16.50 -17.17 8.02
CA ALA A 384 17.43 -16.98 6.92
C ALA A 384 16.73 -16.93 5.55
N ASN A 385 17.21 -16.04 4.67
CA ASN A 385 16.80 -15.97 3.27
C ASN A 385 18.03 -15.69 2.42
N ALA A 386 18.69 -16.75 1.94
CA ALA A 386 19.92 -16.63 1.17
C ALA A 386 19.72 -16.11 -0.27
N ASN A 387 18.47 -15.90 -0.72
CA ASN A 387 18.18 -15.51 -2.10
C ASN A 387 18.13 -13.99 -2.27
N ALA A 388 17.73 -13.26 -1.23
CA ALA A 388 17.79 -11.81 -1.23
C ALA A 388 19.25 -11.33 -1.14
N THR A 389 19.49 -10.13 -1.68
CA THR A 389 20.83 -9.55 -1.82
C THR A 389 20.98 -8.35 -0.89
N ASP A 390 20.97 -7.14 -1.44
CA ASP A 390 21.23 -5.94 -0.68
C ASP A 390 19.98 -5.46 0.08
N LEU A 391 20.21 -4.78 1.20
CA LEU A 391 19.17 -4.11 1.96
C LEU A 391 19.60 -2.67 2.23
N THR A 392 18.82 -1.71 1.75
CA THR A 392 19.09 -0.27 1.96
C THR A 392 17.91 0.41 2.63
N VAL A 393 18.18 1.22 3.65
CA VAL A 393 17.23 2.17 4.23
C VAL A 393 17.84 3.57 4.15
N ASP A 394 17.14 4.51 3.53
CA ASP A 394 17.46 5.94 3.51
C ASP A 394 16.28 6.73 4.10
N ALA A 395 16.42 7.21 5.33
CA ALA A 395 15.36 7.84 6.10
C ALA A 395 15.67 9.31 6.42
N ALA A 396 14.69 10.19 6.23
CA ALA A 396 14.74 11.58 6.66
C ALA A 396 14.74 11.68 8.19
N ALA A 397 13.78 11.06 8.87
CA ALA A 397 13.76 10.84 10.32
C ALA A 397 12.88 9.62 10.60
N ALA A 398 13.08 8.95 11.74
CA ALA A 398 12.27 7.79 12.10
C ALA A 398 12.05 7.69 13.61
N SER A 399 10.82 7.43 14.03
CA SER A 399 10.49 7.18 15.44
C SER A 399 9.62 5.94 15.58
N GLY A 400 9.95 5.11 16.57
CA GLY A 400 9.08 4.03 17.00
C GLY A 400 9.13 3.82 18.50
N SER A 401 8.11 3.11 19.01
CA SER A 401 8.10 2.65 20.39
C SER A 401 9.30 1.74 20.66
N ASP A 402 9.40 0.63 19.94
CA ASP A 402 10.44 -0.39 20.10
C ASP A 402 11.74 0.00 19.38
N TYR A 403 11.64 0.28 18.07
CA TYR A 403 12.78 0.67 17.25
C TYR A 403 12.43 1.91 16.44
N GLY A 404 13.36 2.87 16.31
CA GLY A 404 13.24 3.89 15.28
C GLY A 404 13.40 3.25 13.90
N ILE A 405 14.48 2.50 13.72
CA ILE A 405 14.76 1.71 12.51
C ILE A 405 15.20 0.30 12.90
N TYR A 406 14.53 -0.71 12.36
CA TYR A 406 14.93 -2.11 12.43
C TYR A 406 15.28 -2.62 11.04
N THR A 407 16.51 -3.11 10.87
CA THR A 407 16.95 -3.78 9.64
C THR A 407 17.55 -5.14 9.94
N TYR A 408 17.14 -6.14 9.16
CA TYR A 408 17.78 -7.45 9.15
C TYR A 408 17.94 -7.93 7.71
N ASN A 409 19.17 -7.94 7.21
CA ASN A 409 19.51 -8.64 5.98
C ASN A 409 19.98 -10.07 6.26
N ALA A 410 19.09 -11.06 6.11
CA ALA A 410 19.47 -12.47 6.19
C ALA A 410 19.92 -13.04 4.83
N GLY A 411 20.04 -12.18 3.83
CA GLY A 411 20.54 -12.45 2.48
C GLY A 411 22.05 -12.35 2.35
N THR A 412 22.51 -12.31 1.10
CA THR A 412 23.94 -12.45 0.73
C THR A 412 24.63 -11.13 0.41
N GLY A 413 23.88 -10.04 0.34
CA GLY A 413 24.37 -8.72 -0.07
C GLY A 413 24.80 -7.82 1.08
N ASP A 414 24.99 -6.56 0.75
CA ASP A 414 25.36 -5.51 1.69
C ASP A 414 24.12 -4.99 2.43
N THR A 415 24.34 -4.34 3.57
CA THR A 415 23.30 -3.65 4.35
C THR A 415 23.73 -2.22 4.59
N GLN A 416 22.92 -1.28 4.15
CA GLN A 416 23.15 0.14 4.30
C GLN A 416 21.97 0.79 5.01
N VAL A 417 22.25 1.51 6.09
CA VAL A 417 21.27 2.37 6.76
C VAL A 417 21.79 3.81 6.72
N THR A 418 20.98 4.73 6.23
CA THR A 418 21.26 6.16 6.22
C THR A 418 20.10 6.87 6.90
N ALA A 419 20.38 7.59 8.00
CA ALA A 419 19.42 8.40 8.73
C ALA A 419 19.87 9.86 8.73
N LYS A 420 19.23 10.68 7.90
CA LYS A 420 19.59 12.09 7.66
C LYS A 420 19.18 13.01 8.82
N GLY A 421 18.20 12.60 9.60
CA GLY A 421 17.63 13.30 10.75
C GLY A 421 17.63 12.44 12.00
N ALA A 422 16.79 12.80 12.97
CA ALA A 422 16.75 12.11 14.26
C ALA A 422 16.11 10.72 14.15
N VAL A 423 16.66 9.75 14.87
CA VAL A 423 16.07 8.42 15.01
C VAL A 423 15.83 8.10 16.47
N THR A 424 14.61 7.71 16.83
CA THR A 424 14.21 7.45 18.22
C THR A 424 13.52 6.11 18.39
N GLY A 425 14.04 5.28 19.30
CA GLY A 425 13.36 4.11 19.88
C GLY A 425 13.08 4.39 21.35
N THR A 426 11.81 4.43 21.75
CA THR A 426 11.43 4.89 23.11
C THR A 426 11.49 3.81 24.20
N THR A 427 11.46 2.54 23.83
CA THR A 427 11.54 1.38 24.74
C THR A 427 12.73 0.49 24.37
N GLY A 428 13.07 0.38 23.09
CA GLY A 428 14.23 -0.34 22.58
C GLY A 428 15.29 0.56 21.94
N PRO A 429 16.09 0.02 21.02
CA PRO A 429 17.13 0.77 20.32
C PRO A 429 16.62 1.84 19.36
N GLY A 430 17.37 2.94 19.21
CA GLY A 430 17.09 3.90 18.13
C GLY A 430 17.24 3.25 16.76
N ILE A 431 18.42 2.66 16.51
CA ILE A 431 18.68 1.86 15.31
C ILE A 431 19.12 0.45 15.72
N TYR A 432 18.48 -0.56 15.15
CA TYR A 432 18.94 -1.94 15.16
C TYR A 432 19.22 -2.40 13.73
N ALA A 433 20.49 -2.68 13.41
CA ALA A 433 20.87 -3.18 12.11
C ALA A 433 21.68 -4.47 12.24
N ARG A 434 21.20 -5.50 11.54
CA ARG A 434 21.83 -6.81 11.50
C ARG A 434 22.00 -7.28 10.06
N THR A 435 23.15 -7.86 9.74
CA THR A 435 23.38 -8.54 8.46
C THR A 435 24.04 -9.89 8.65
N SER A 436 23.65 -10.85 7.83
CA SER A 436 24.32 -12.14 7.62
C SER A 436 25.03 -12.21 6.26
N GLY A 437 24.98 -11.13 5.47
CA GLY A 437 25.52 -11.07 4.12
C GLY A 437 26.99 -10.67 4.07
N LYS A 438 27.26 -9.45 3.63
CA LYS A 438 28.62 -8.91 3.44
C LYS A 438 28.89 -7.72 4.36
N ASN A 439 28.79 -6.51 3.84
CA ASN A 439 29.11 -5.29 4.57
C ASN A 439 27.90 -4.79 5.35
N LEU A 440 28.14 -4.18 6.51
CA LEU A 440 27.15 -3.38 7.23
C LEU A 440 27.66 -1.95 7.32
N THR A 441 26.96 -1.01 6.71
CA THR A 441 27.26 0.42 6.81
C THR A 441 26.07 1.16 7.42
N ILE A 442 26.34 2.01 8.40
CA ILE A 442 25.33 2.86 9.04
C ILE A 442 25.86 4.30 9.06
N ASP A 443 25.12 5.22 8.46
CA ASP A 443 25.38 6.67 8.50
C ASP A 443 24.18 7.34 9.17
N ALA A 444 24.33 7.79 10.41
CA ALA A 444 23.24 8.32 11.20
C ALA A 444 23.57 9.70 11.77
N LYS A 445 22.57 10.57 11.88
CA LYS A 445 22.70 11.85 12.58
C LYS A 445 22.55 11.66 14.10
N ALA A 446 21.46 12.12 14.70
CA ALA A 446 21.20 11.94 16.13
C ALA A 446 20.36 10.69 16.32
N VAL A 447 20.73 9.85 17.29
CA VAL A 447 20.02 8.60 17.56
C VAL A 447 19.78 8.47 19.05
N SER A 448 18.57 8.14 19.46
CA SER A 448 18.21 7.91 20.86
C SER A 448 17.51 6.57 21.00
N GLY A 449 17.98 5.74 21.94
CA GLY A 449 17.33 4.50 22.34
C GLY A 449 17.22 4.43 23.87
N ALA A 450 16.10 3.91 24.38
CA ALA A 450 15.97 3.69 25.83
C ALA A 450 16.90 2.57 26.33
N ASN A 451 17.18 1.58 25.49
CA ASN A 451 18.23 0.60 25.75
C ASN A 451 19.58 1.04 25.16
N THR A 452 19.78 0.80 23.87
CA THR A 452 21.01 1.11 23.14
C THR A 452 20.72 2.16 22.08
N GLY A 453 21.58 3.15 21.87
CA GLY A 453 21.33 4.13 20.81
C GLY A 453 21.34 3.47 19.42
N LEU A 454 22.45 2.83 19.08
CA LEU A 454 22.68 2.20 17.78
C LEU A 454 23.31 0.80 17.96
N VAL A 455 22.68 -0.21 17.39
CA VAL A 455 23.18 -1.59 17.31
C VAL A 455 23.58 -1.92 15.86
N ALA A 456 24.82 -2.37 15.67
CA ALA A 456 25.39 -2.75 14.39
C ALA A 456 25.98 -4.17 14.47
N PHE A 457 25.22 -5.18 14.06
CA PHE A 457 25.63 -6.58 14.09
C PHE A 457 25.93 -7.11 12.69
N ASN A 458 27.18 -7.41 12.41
CA ASN A 458 27.59 -8.03 11.15
C ASN A 458 28.08 -9.46 11.38
N PHE A 459 27.23 -10.44 11.07
CA PHE A 459 27.57 -11.86 11.08
C PHE A 459 27.89 -12.38 9.67
N GLY A 460 28.04 -11.48 8.70
CA GLY A 460 28.44 -11.77 7.34
C GLY A 460 29.95 -11.92 7.18
N THR A 461 30.44 -11.62 5.98
CA THR A 461 31.85 -11.78 5.59
C THR A 461 32.61 -10.46 5.39
N GLY A 462 31.88 -9.35 5.21
CA GLY A 462 32.43 -8.04 4.85
C GLY A 462 32.82 -7.18 6.06
N ALA A 463 32.96 -5.87 5.88
CA ALA A 463 33.30 -4.93 6.95
C ALA A 463 32.07 -4.36 7.66
N THR A 464 32.28 -3.83 8.87
CA THR A 464 31.27 -3.03 9.58
C THR A 464 31.74 -1.59 9.69
N LYS A 465 30.97 -0.64 9.19
CA LYS A 465 31.23 0.78 9.31
C LYS A 465 30.04 1.51 9.95
N VAL A 466 30.28 2.19 11.06
CA VAL A 466 29.31 3.06 11.72
C VAL A 466 29.85 4.48 11.67
N THR A 467 29.08 5.40 11.11
CA THR A 467 29.36 6.83 11.10
C THR A 467 28.19 7.56 11.77
N ALA A 468 28.41 8.02 13.00
CA ALA A 468 27.46 8.82 13.76
C ALA A 468 27.85 10.30 13.68
N LYS A 469 27.13 11.08 12.89
CA LYS A 469 27.37 12.52 12.65
C LYS A 469 26.78 13.43 13.74
N GLY A 470 25.87 12.89 14.54
CA GLY A 470 25.33 13.54 15.74
C GLY A 470 25.53 12.67 16.98
N THR A 471 25.00 13.11 18.12
CA THR A 471 25.05 12.36 19.36
C THR A 471 24.20 11.09 19.26
N VAL A 472 24.78 9.96 19.65
CA VAL A 472 24.07 8.68 19.82
C VAL A 472 23.91 8.39 21.30
N THR A 473 22.68 8.21 21.78
CA THR A 473 22.37 8.00 23.19
C THR A 473 21.64 6.67 23.41
N GLY A 474 22.18 5.82 24.27
CA GLY A 474 21.49 4.66 24.84
C GLY A 474 21.29 4.86 26.33
N ALA A 475 20.06 5.01 26.79
CA ALA A 475 19.81 5.48 28.16
C ALA A 475 20.25 4.46 29.22
N SER A 476 20.04 3.16 28.99
CA SER A 476 20.39 2.09 29.94
C SER A 476 21.50 1.16 29.47
N GLY A 477 21.86 1.18 28.19
CA GLY A 477 22.85 0.31 27.56
C GLY A 477 24.00 1.09 26.93
N ALA A 478 24.41 0.68 25.73
CA ALA A 478 25.47 1.37 25.00
C ALA A 478 24.94 2.57 24.22
N GLY A 479 25.73 3.62 24.02
CA GLY A 479 25.45 4.59 22.95
C GLY A 479 25.52 3.88 21.61
N ILE A 480 26.72 3.39 21.26
CA ILE A 480 26.97 2.61 20.04
C ILE A 480 27.44 1.22 20.44
N LEU A 481 26.79 0.19 19.91
CA LEU A 481 27.21 -1.22 20.03
C LEU A 481 27.46 -1.81 18.64
N ALA A 482 28.71 -2.12 18.32
CA ALA A 482 29.10 -2.82 17.10
C ALA A 482 29.64 -4.21 17.43
N ARG A 483 29.17 -5.24 16.72
CA ARG A 483 29.65 -6.61 16.92
C ARG A 483 29.77 -7.36 15.60
N THR A 484 30.85 -8.12 15.46
CA THR A 484 31.08 -8.97 14.29
C THR A 484 31.06 -10.46 14.63
N GLY A 485 30.71 -11.29 13.64
CA GLY A 485 30.85 -12.74 13.69
C GLY A 485 32.28 -13.20 13.39
N THR A 486 32.58 -14.47 13.70
CA THR A 486 33.92 -15.07 13.48
C THR A 486 34.28 -15.25 12.00
N THR A 487 33.30 -15.22 11.10
CA THR A 487 33.47 -15.32 9.64
C THR A 487 33.80 -13.98 8.98
N THR A 488 33.73 -12.88 9.73
CA THR A 488 33.93 -11.52 9.22
C THR A 488 35.41 -11.33 8.87
N THR A 489 35.69 -10.99 7.61
CA THR A 489 37.08 -10.72 7.16
C THR A 489 37.39 -9.23 7.14
N GLY A 490 36.37 -8.39 7.00
CA GLY A 490 36.50 -6.94 7.11
C GLY A 490 36.68 -6.46 8.55
N GLY A 491 37.21 -5.25 8.70
CA GLY A 491 37.38 -4.59 10.00
C GLY A 491 36.09 -3.96 10.52
N VAL A 492 36.17 -3.44 11.74
CA VAL A 492 35.14 -2.59 12.35
C VAL A 492 35.66 -1.16 12.40
N ILE A 493 34.91 -0.23 11.81
CA ILE A 493 35.19 1.21 11.85
C ILE A 493 34.01 1.90 12.53
N VAL A 494 34.28 2.66 13.59
CA VAL A 494 33.29 3.50 14.27
C VAL A 494 33.79 4.94 14.29
N ASP A 495 33.14 5.82 13.54
CA ASP A 495 33.38 7.25 13.55
C ASP A 495 32.21 7.95 14.25
N ALA A 496 32.43 8.46 15.46
CA ALA A 496 31.39 9.03 16.31
C ALA A 496 31.65 10.51 16.64
N ALA A 497 30.69 11.38 16.29
CA ALA A 497 30.66 12.76 16.71
C ALA A 497 30.36 12.90 18.22
N GLY A 498 29.65 11.95 18.80
CA GLY A 498 29.45 11.84 20.25
C GLY A 498 28.60 10.61 20.58
N ALA A 499 28.86 9.99 21.72
CA ALA A 499 28.13 8.79 22.14
C ALA A 499 27.98 8.73 23.67
N GLY A 500 26.75 8.63 24.15
CA GLY A 500 26.43 8.49 25.56
C GLY A 500 25.71 7.19 25.84
N GLY A 501 26.22 6.36 26.75
CA GLY A 501 25.54 5.16 27.21
C GLY A 501 25.33 5.16 28.71
N GLY A 502 24.26 4.50 29.17
CA GLY A 502 24.11 4.15 30.58
C GLY A 502 25.25 3.24 31.06
N LEU A 503 25.68 2.30 30.23
CA LEU A 503 26.82 1.41 30.51
C LEU A 503 28.07 1.84 29.75
N THR A 504 28.00 1.93 28.41
CA THR A 504 29.17 2.22 27.57
C THR A 504 28.87 3.28 26.53
N GLY A 505 29.74 4.26 26.34
CA GLY A 505 29.55 5.22 25.24
C GLY A 505 29.63 4.52 23.89
N ILE A 506 30.75 3.83 23.65
CA ILE A 506 31.01 3.01 22.47
C ILE A 506 31.48 1.63 22.91
N GLN A 507 30.81 0.58 22.46
CA GLN A 507 31.21 -0.81 22.64
C GLN A 507 31.43 -1.49 21.28
N VAL A 508 32.61 -2.06 21.09
CA VAL A 508 32.97 -2.84 19.90
C VAL A 508 33.43 -4.22 20.32
N GLU A 509 32.77 -5.25 19.78
CA GLU A 509 33.15 -6.65 19.91
C GLU A 509 33.48 -7.23 18.54
N ASN A 510 34.76 -7.22 18.20
CA ASN A 510 35.26 -7.72 16.92
C ASN A 510 35.74 -9.16 17.07
N ASN A 511 34.94 -10.10 16.58
CA ASN A 511 35.30 -11.53 16.55
C ASN A 511 35.89 -11.97 15.20
N GLY A 512 35.91 -11.06 14.21
CA GLY A 512 36.43 -11.31 12.86
C GLY A 512 37.95 -11.20 12.76
N ALA A 513 38.48 -11.20 11.55
CA ALA A 513 39.93 -11.10 11.30
C ALA A 513 40.43 -9.67 11.06
N GLY A 514 39.56 -8.76 10.60
CA GLY A 514 39.94 -7.37 10.29
C GLY A 514 40.12 -6.51 11.55
N ALA A 515 40.92 -5.44 11.47
CA ALA A 515 41.21 -4.56 12.60
C ALA A 515 39.99 -3.77 13.11
N THR A 516 40.09 -3.27 14.34
CA THR A 516 39.12 -2.36 14.96
C THR A 516 39.67 -0.93 14.95
N THR A 517 38.91 0.02 14.42
CA THR A 517 39.23 1.46 14.44
C THR A 517 38.06 2.24 15.03
N ILE A 518 38.33 3.07 16.04
CA ILE A 518 37.35 3.94 16.68
C ILE A 518 37.86 5.38 16.62
N THR A 519 37.10 6.26 16.01
CA THR A 519 37.33 7.71 15.99
C THR A 519 36.22 8.40 16.77
N ALA A 520 36.55 9.15 17.81
CA ALA A 520 35.59 9.92 18.58
C ALA A 520 35.96 11.41 18.57
N THR A 521 35.17 12.23 17.87
CA THR A 521 35.50 13.66 17.70
C THR A 521 34.87 14.57 18.73
N GLY A 522 33.77 14.15 19.38
CA GLY A 522 33.13 14.86 20.48
C GLY A 522 33.02 14.00 21.73
N THR A 523 32.06 14.34 22.60
CA THR A 523 31.96 13.72 23.93
C THR A 523 31.52 12.26 23.86
N VAL A 524 32.28 11.38 24.51
CA VAL A 524 31.95 9.97 24.72
C VAL A 524 31.90 9.66 26.21
N GLU A 525 30.76 9.16 26.67
CA GLU A 525 30.48 8.91 28.08
C GLU A 525 29.77 7.58 28.28
N GLY A 526 30.17 6.84 29.32
CA GLY A 526 29.50 5.61 29.75
C GLY A 526 29.68 5.40 31.25
N GLY A 527 28.71 4.75 31.89
CA GLY A 527 28.75 4.45 33.32
C GLY A 527 29.88 3.50 33.72
N ASP A 528 30.17 2.49 32.90
CA ASP A 528 31.25 1.52 33.09
C ASP A 528 32.53 1.94 32.37
N ALA A 529 32.40 2.32 31.09
CA ALA A 529 33.49 2.85 30.30
C ALA A 529 32.98 3.78 29.20
N ALA A 530 33.74 4.79 28.84
CA ALA A 530 33.38 5.58 27.65
C ALA A 530 33.56 4.75 26.38
N ILE A 531 34.68 4.03 26.26
CA ILE A 531 34.99 3.17 25.12
C ILE A 531 35.41 1.79 25.61
N LYS A 532 34.73 0.74 25.14
CA LYS A 532 35.09 -0.66 25.33
C LYS A 532 35.32 -1.32 23.99
N ALA A 533 36.53 -1.81 23.72
CA ALA A 533 36.88 -2.48 22.47
C ALA A 533 37.51 -3.85 22.73
N VAL A 534 36.91 -4.89 22.18
CA VAL A 534 37.38 -6.28 22.30
C VAL A 534 37.69 -6.82 20.91
N SER A 535 38.90 -7.36 20.76
CA SER A 535 39.41 -7.99 19.54
C SER A 535 39.71 -9.47 19.80
N SER A 536 38.68 -10.31 19.70
CA SER A 536 38.75 -11.71 20.15
C SER A 536 39.70 -12.60 19.31
N ALA A 537 40.06 -12.16 18.09
CA ALA A 537 40.96 -12.87 17.19
C ALA A 537 42.40 -12.33 17.21
N GLY A 538 42.75 -11.42 18.14
CA GLY A 538 44.12 -10.87 18.24
C GLY A 538 44.42 -9.67 17.33
N GLN A 539 43.42 -9.16 16.62
CA GLN A 539 43.55 -8.06 15.68
C GLN A 539 43.79 -6.71 16.36
N ALA A 540 44.48 -5.80 15.67
CA ALA A 540 44.81 -4.48 16.21
C ALA A 540 43.55 -3.66 16.55
N ILE A 541 43.66 -2.88 17.63
CA ILE A 541 42.69 -1.89 18.06
C ILE A 541 43.35 -0.52 17.94
N SER A 542 42.75 0.40 17.20
CA SER A 542 43.19 1.80 17.15
C SER A 542 42.06 2.71 17.62
N ILE A 543 42.36 3.57 18.60
CA ILE A 543 41.39 4.52 19.15
C ILE A 543 41.94 5.94 19.04
N THR A 544 41.27 6.79 18.27
CA THR A 544 41.61 8.21 18.14
C THR A 544 40.49 9.05 18.76
N THR A 545 40.83 9.89 19.73
CA THR A 545 39.87 10.77 20.41
C THR A 545 40.34 12.22 20.34
N SER A 546 39.45 13.13 19.95
CA SER A 546 39.69 14.58 20.03
C SER A 546 38.68 15.31 20.92
N GLY A 547 37.61 14.61 21.32
CA GLY A 547 36.62 15.09 22.28
C GLY A 547 36.85 14.56 23.69
N LEU A 548 35.96 14.93 24.62
CA LEU A 548 35.99 14.46 26.01
C LEU A 548 35.62 12.98 26.08
N VAL A 549 36.47 12.16 26.70
CA VAL A 549 36.22 10.73 26.92
C VAL A 549 36.32 10.44 28.41
N ARG A 550 35.19 10.09 29.04
CA ARG A 550 35.15 9.89 30.50
C ARG A 550 34.13 8.85 30.95
N ASN A 551 34.42 8.23 32.07
CA ASN A 551 33.42 7.49 32.83
C ASN A 551 32.46 8.49 33.50
N SER A 552 31.14 8.23 33.44
CA SER A 552 30.10 9.10 34.00
C SER A 552 29.61 8.70 35.40
N SER A 553 30.04 7.55 35.93
CA SER A 553 29.65 7.04 37.26
C SER A 553 30.44 7.65 38.43
N GLU A 554 31.56 8.31 38.15
CA GLU A 554 32.51 8.83 39.15
C GLU A 554 33.13 7.76 40.07
N ILE A 555 32.98 6.47 39.73
CA ILE A 555 33.58 5.36 40.47
C ILE A 555 35.05 5.20 40.04
N ALA A 556 35.97 5.40 40.99
CA ALA A 556 37.42 5.43 40.71
C ALA A 556 38.02 4.12 40.17
N SER A 557 37.34 2.99 40.33
CA SER A 557 37.79 1.69 39.81
C SER A 557 37.43 1.46 38.34
N LEU A 558 36.60 2.31 37.74
CA LEU A 558 36.15 2.18 36.36
C LEU A 558 36.99 3.07 35.43
N VAL A 559 37.21 2.59 34.21
CA VAL A 559 38.14 3.20 33.25
C VAL A 559 37.40 4.01 32.19
N ALA A 560 38.05 5.03 31.63
CA ALA A 560 37.51 5.73 30.46
C ALA A 560 37.59 4.87 29.20
N VAL A 561 38.69 4.12 29.03
CA VAL A 561 38.92 3.25 27.87
C VAL A 561 39.35 1.87 28.34
N GLU A 562 38.65 0.84 27.85
CA GLU A 562 38.94 -0.57 28.08
C GLU A 562 39.21 -1.27 26.73
N THR A 563 40.39 -1.87 26.58
CA THR A 563 40.75 -2.64 25.38
C THR A 563 41.23 -4.04 25.75
N SER A 564 40.83 -5.08 25.00
CA SER A 564 41.34 -6.44 25.20
C SER A 564 41.43 -7.28 23.92
N GLY A 565 42.21 -8.36 23.98
CA GLY A 565 42.29 -9.39 22.94
C GLY A 565 43.36 -9.15 21.86
N GLY A 566 43.63 -7.90 21.47
CA GLY A 566 44.67 -7.54 20.49
C GLY A 566 45.53 -6.33 20.89
N PRO A 567 46.58 -6.00 20.12
CA PRO A 567 47.44 -4.86 20.41
C PRO A 567 46.68 -3.54 20.21
N GLY A 568 46.68 -2.69 21.24
CA GLY A 568 46.03 -1.38 21.24
C GLY A 568 47.02 -0.24 20.97
N ASN A 569 46.59 0.77 20.21
CA ASN A 569 47.28 2.07 20.06
C ASN A 569 46.30 3.24 20.10
#